data_AF-A0A7X6VEP0-F1
#
_entry.id   AF-A0A7X6VEP0-F1
#
_cell.length_a   1.000
_cell.length_b   1.000
_cell.length_c   1.000
_cell.angle_alpha   90.00
_cell.angle_beta   90.00
_cell.angle_gamma   90.00
#
_symmetry.space_group_name_H-M   'P 1'
#
loop_
_entity.id
_entity.type
_entity.pdbx_description
1 polymer ?
#
loop_
_entity_poly.entity_id
_entity_poly.type
_entity_poly.pdbx_seq_one_letter_code
_entity_poly.pdbx_strand_id
1 'polypeptide(L)'
;MKRWKVKDVLNNGKTGTKILVKGWVRTKRSSKNVNFININDGSTIFSLQIVAETEKFGEQLLKSITTGTSLAVEGILTESQRSGQKVEVDAEKIEILGIADPEKFPIQPKKHTLEFLRENAHLRFRTNTFGAVFRIRNALAFAIHKYFNEKGFYYLHTPIITASDAEGAGQMFRVTVLDPLHPPLKEDGNIDYDKDFFGKPTNLTVSGQLEGELGALALGEIYTFGPTFRAENSNTTRHLAEFWMIEPEMAFYDLNDNMDLAEEFVKYLIAYVLDNCKDDLQFLAERLAQEERNKPKNERSMDLNEKLEFVLNSKFIRITYTQAIDI
;
A
#
# COMPACT_ATOMS: atom_id res chain seq x y z
N MET A 1 -21.24 15.24 17.90
CA MET A 1 -21.48 13.80 17.70
C MET A 1 -20.16 13.09 17.38
N LYS A 2 -19.96 11.83 17.79
CA LYS A 2 -18.78 11.06 17.40
C LYS A 2 -18.89 10.65 15.93
N ARG A 3 -17.80 10.81 15.15
CA ARG A 3 -17.75 10.38 13.75
C ARG A 3 -17.79 8.85 13.65
N TRP A 4 -18.54 8.35 12.67
CA TRP A 4 -18.47 6.97 12.19
C TRP A 4 -17.59 6.88 10.95
N LYS A 5 -16.81 5.79 10.82
CA LYS A 5 -16.11 5.47 9.57
C LYS A 5 -17.11 4.89 8.57
N VAL A 6 -16.87 5.09 7.27
CA VAL A 6 -17.74 4.52 6.22
C VAL A 6 -17.82 2.99 6.35
N LYS A 7 -16.69 2.30 6.57
CA LYS A 7 -16.66 0.85 6.80
C LYS A 7 -17.57 0.41 7.95
N ASP A 8 -17.56 1.14 9.06
CA ASP A 8 -18.35 0.78 10.24
C ASP A 8 -19.85 0.99 10.00
N VAL A 9 -20.23 2.04 9.27
CA VAL A 9 -21.62 2.28 8.85
C VAL A 9 -22.12 1.17 7.94
N LEU A 10 -21.34 0.78 6.93
CA LEU A 10 -21.75 -0.24 5.96
C LEU A 10 -21.87 -1.64 6.57
N ASN A 11 -21.04 -1.96 7.57
CA ASN A 11 -21.03 -3.29 8.20
C ASN A 11 -22.01 -3.39 9.37
N ASN A 12 -22.10 -2.34 10.20
CA ASN A 12 -22.76 -2.41 11.51
C ASN A 12 -23.79 -1.29 11.74
N GLY A 13 -24.06 -0.45 10.74
CA GLY A 13 -25.00 0.66 10.86
C GLY A 13 -26.43 0.16 11.08
N LYS A 14 -27.13 0.77 12.05
CA LYS A 14 -28.54 0.51 12.32
C LYS A 14 -29.39 1.61 11.70
N THR A 15 -30.36 1.24 10.89
CA THR A 15 -31.28 2.20 10.25
C THR A 15 -32.12 2.92 11.30
N GLY A 16 -32.58 4.13 10.96
CA GLY A 16 -33.25 5.05 11.88
C GLY A 16 -32.33 5.75 12.88
N THR A 17 -31.03 5.45 12.89
CA THR A 17 -30.08 6.12 13.80
C THR A 17 -29.50 7.38 13.18
N LYS A 18 -29.33 8.41 14.02
CA LYS A 18 -28.62 9.64 13.64
C LYS A 18 -27.12 9.42 13.73
N ILE A 19 -26.41 9.71 12.65
CA ILE A 19 -24.97 9.49 12.51
C ILE A 19 -24.26 10.74 11.98
N LEU A 20 -22.96 10.84 12.30
CA LEU A 20 -22.04 11.81 11.72
C LEU A 20 -21.00 11.06 10.90
N VAL A 21 -20.91 11.36 9.61
CA VAL A 21 -19.89 10.82 8.70
C VAL A 21 -19.05 11.94 8.11
N LYS A 22 -17.76 11.67 7.90
CA LYS A 22 -16.84 12.62 7.28
C LYS A 22 -16.03 11.91 6.21
N GLY A 23 -15.82 12.56 5.07
CA GLY A 23 -15.07 11.98 3.95
C GLY A 23 -14.95 12.93 2.77
N TRP A 24 -14.44 12.41 1.66
CA TRP A 24 -14.29 13.14 0.41
C TRP A 24 -15.31 12.66 -0.62
N VAL A 25 -15.86 13.61 -1.37
CA VAL A 25 -16.79 13.31 -2.46
C VAL A 25 -16.09 12.55 -3.57
N ARG A 26 -16.58 11.35 -3.88
CA ARG A 26 -16.15 10.52 -5.02
C ARG A 26 -16.86 10.92 -6.30
N THR A 27 -18.18 11.00 -6.19
CA THR A 27 -19.07 11.35 -7.30
C THR A 27 -20.28 12.04 -6.72
N LYS A 28 -20.84 12.98 -7.49
CA LYS A 28 -22.12 13.60 -7.20
C LYS A 28 -23.02 13.46 -8.42
N ARG A 29 -24.27 13.02 -8.20
CA ARG A 29 -25.32 12.99 -9.22
C ARG A 29 -26.47 13.88 -8.73
N SER A 30 -26.87 14.83 -9.55
CA SER A 30 -27.97 15.75 -9.24
C SER A 30 -29.20 15.37 -10.07
N SER A 31 -30.35 15.32 -9.41
CA SER A 31 -31.68 15.31 -10.03
C SER A 31 -32.38 16.64 -9.74
N LYS A 32 -33.61 16.84 -10.26
CA LYS A 32 -34.35 18.10 -10.08
C LYS A 32 -34.48 18.51 -8.61
N ASN A 33 -34.80 17.55 -7.72
CA ASN A 33 -35.12 17.83 -6.32
C ASN A 33 -34.10 17.24 -5.32
N VAL A 34 -33.29 16.26 -5.74
CA VAL A 34 -32.44 15.47 -4.84
C VAL A 34 -31.03 15.31 -5.42
N ASN A 35 -30.02 15.41 -4.57
CA ASN A 35 -28.62 15.21 -4.87
C ASN A 35 -28.11 13.95 -4.17
N PHE A 36 -27.51 13.05 -4.95
CA PHE A 36 -26.86 11.83 -4.46
C PHE A 36 -25.35 12.06 -4.45
N ILE A 37 -24.77 12.16 -3.25
CA ILE A 37 -23.35 12.46 -3.03
C ILE A 37 -22.70 11.21 -2.44
N ASN A 38 -21.82 10.56 -3.21
CA ASN A 38 -21.05 9.43 -2.70
C ASN A 38 -19.80 9.95 -1.99
N ILE A 39 -19.67 9.65 -0.71
CA ILE A 39 -18.47 9.98 0.08
C ILE A 39 -17.66 8.72 0.38
N ASN A 40 -16.35 8.87 0.42
CA ASN A 40 -15.43 7.82 0.87
C ASN A 40 -14.40 8.44 1.81
N ASP A 41 -14.05 7.71 2.86
CA ASP A 41 -13.10 8.17 3.89
C ASP A 41 -11.81 7.32 3.93
N GLY A 42 -11.61 6.46 2.93
CA GLY A 42 -10.47 5.56 2.82
C GLY A 42 -10.55 4.28 3.67
N SER A 43 -11.52 4.17 4.60
CA SER A 43 -11.64 3.01 5.49
C SER A 43 -12.02 1.70 4.80
N THR A 44 -12.63 1.80 3.62
CA THR A 44 -13.00 0.70 2.73
C THR A 44 -12.99 1.22 1.28
N ILE A 45 -13.05 0.31 0.32
CA ILE A 45 -13.22 0.65 -1.09
C ILE A 45 -14.61 1.23 -1.39
N PHE A 46 -15.62 0.82 -0.62
CA PHE A 46 -17.00 1.25 -0.84
C PHE A 46 -17.23 2.71 -0.41
N SER A 47 -18.15 3.37 -1.11
CA SER A 47 -18.60 4.72 -0.75
C SER A 47 -19.94 4.64 -0.01
N LEU A 48 -20.19 5.61 0.85
CA LEU A 48 -21.50 5.82 1.48
C LEU A 48 -22.26 6.87 0.69
N GLN A 49 -23.49 6.56 0.29
CA GLN A 49 -24.36 7.51 -0.39
C GLN A 49 -25.01 8.46 0.63
N ILE A 50 -24.93 9.75 0.35
CA ILE A 50 -25.63 10.82 1.05
C ILE A 50 -26.74 11.34 0.14
N VAL A 51 -27.95 11.43 0.66
CA VAL A 51 -29.13 11.99 0.00
C VAL A 51 -29.37 13.40 0.54
N ALA A 52 -29.31 14.40 -0.34
CA ALA A 52 -29.48 15.80 0.02
C ALA A 52 -30.55 16.48 -0.85
N GLU A 53 -31.63 16.91 -0.21
CA GLU A 53 -32.73 17.61 -0.88
C GLU A 53 -32.36 19.06 -1.23
N THR A 54 -32.66 19.46 -2.46
CA THR A 54 -32.33 20.80 -2.97
C THR A 54 -33.05 21.90 -2.17
N GLU A 55 -34.31 21.68 -1.80
CA GLU A 55 -35.10 22.65 -1.02
C GLU A 55 -34.51 22.90 0.38
N LYS A 56 -33.92 21.87 1.00
CA LYS A 56 -33.36 21.95 2.36
C LYS A 56 -32.00 22.66 2.41
N PHE A 57 -31.14 22.41 1.43
CA PHE A 57 -29.75 22.87 1.45
C PHE A 57 -29.46 24.04 0.52
N GLY A 58 -30.35 24.33 -0.43
CA GLY A 58 -30.19 25.39 -1.42
C GLY A 58 -29.21 25.02 -2.53
N GLU A 59 -29.47 25.54 -3.74
CA GLU A 59 -28.65 25.23 -4.91
C GLU A 59 -27.19 25.69 -4.77
N GLN A 60 -26.94 26.81 -4.11
CA GLN A 60 -25.60 27.40 -4.03
C GLN A 60 -24.64 26.50 -3.24
N LEU A 61 -25.06 26.01 -2.07
CA LEU A 61 -24.27 25.07 -1.26
C LEU A 61 -24.06 23.77 -2.05
N LEU A 62 -25.11 23.24 -2.67
CA LEU A 62 -25.01 21.99 -3.40
C LEU A 62 -24.08 22.13 -4.61
N LYS A 63 -24.10 23.26 -5.34
CA LYS A 63 -23.21 23.54 -6.48
C LYS A 63 -21.73 23.56 -6.08
N SER A 64 -21.38 23.98 -4.87
CA SER A 64 -19.99 23.97 -4.39
C SER A 64 -19.49 22.59 -3.94
N ILE A 65 -20.38 21.61 -3.80
CA ILE A 65 -20.01 20.21 -3.53
C ILE A 65 -19.62 19.53 -4.85
N THR A 66 -18.32 19.39 -5.06
CA THR A 66 -17.67 18.83 -6.25
C THR A 66 -16.83 17.60 -5.88
N THR A 67 -16.33 16.87 -6.88
CA THR A 67 -15.42 15.74 -6.64
C THR A 67 -14.17 16.20 -5.90
N GLY A 68 -13.82 15.51 -4.82
CA GLY A 68 -12.68 15.85 -3.96
C GLY A 68 -13.02 16.82 -2.82
N THR A 69 -14.21 17.43 -2.79
CA THR A 69 -14.65 18.26 -1.66
C THR A 69 -14.72 17.40 -0.40
N SER A 70 -14.23 17.93 0.72
CA SER A 70 -14.30 17.29 2.03
C SER A 70 -15.53 17.75 2.80
N LEU A 71 -16.30 16.81 3.32
CA LEU A 71 -17.59 17.05 3.95
C LEU A 71 -17.64 16.45 5.36
N ALA A 72 -18.40 17.09 6.23
CA ALA A 72 -19.01 16.49 7.41
C ALA A 72 -20.53 16.49 7.24
N VAL A 73 -21.15 15.33 7.36
CA VAL A 73 -22.59 15.15 7.17
C VAL A 73 -23.19 14.52 8.41
N GLU A 74 -24.15 15.21 9.01
CA GLU A 74 -25.05 14.63 10.01
C GLU A 74 -26.36 14.27 9.33
N GLY A 75 -26.90 13.10 9.61
CA GLY A 75 -28.15 12.64 9.00
C GLY A 75 -28.65 11.34 9.61
N ILE A 76 -29.79 10.86 9.10
CA ILE A 76 -30.39 9.60 9.51
C ILE A 76 -29.95 8.50 8.55
N LEU A 77 -29.45 7.39 9.09
CA LEU A 77 -29.15 6.21 8.30
C LEU A 77 -30.45 5.51 7.91
N THR A 78 -30.71 5.31 6.62
CA THR A 78 -31.93 4.71 6.09
C THR A 78 -31.62 3.56 5.14
N GLU A 79 -32.59 2.68 4.91
CA GLU A 79 -32.47 1.65 3.89
C GLU A 79 -32.50 2.30 2.51
N SER A 80 -31.57 1.91 1.63
CA SER A 80 -31.57 2.49 0.29
C SER A 80 -32.69 1.89 -0.55
N GLN A 81 -33.39 2.75 -1.30
CA GLN A 81 -34.47 2.31 -2.19
C GLN A 81 -33.96 1.74 -3.54
N ARG A 82 -32.65 1.74 -3.79
CA ARG A 82 -32.04 1.31 -5.07
C ARG A 82 -31.21 0.05 -4.91
N SER A 83 -31.13 -0.73 -5.98
CA SER A 83 -30.18 -1.84 -6.09
C SER A 83 -28.74 -1.31 -6.13
N GLY A 84 -27.83 -1.97 -5.40
CA GLY A 84 -26.40 -1.66 -5.39
C GLY A 84 -25.84 -1.09 -4.08
N GLN A 85 -26.70 -0.67 -3.14
CA GLN A 85 -26.30 -0.31 -1.78
C GLN A 85 -27.38 -0.72 -0.79
N LYS A 86 -26.99 -1.12 0.42
CA LYS A 86 -27.94 -1.53 1.46
C LYS A 86 -28.52 -0.35 2.24
N VAL A 87 -27.70 0.69 2.43
CA VAL A 87 -28.04 1.84 3.27
C VAL A 87 -27.57 3.14 2.63
N GLU A 88 -28.21 4.24 3.01
CA GLU A 88 -27.85 5.60 2.65
C GLU A 88 -28.12 6.56 3.81
N VAL A 89 -27.63 7.80 3.71
CA VAL A 89 -27.81 8.80 4.76
C VAL A 89 -28.66 9.95 4.24
N ASP A 90 -29.83 10.12 4.82
CA ASP A 90 -30.68 11.29 4.59
C ASP A 90 -30.10 12.47 5.37
N ALA A 91 -29.53 13.42 4.63
CA ALA A 91 -28.76 14.51 5.21
C ALA A 91 -29.65 15.49 5.99
N GLU A 92 -29.27 15.73 7.24
CA GLU A 92 -29.86 16.77 8.09
C GLU A 92 -29.00 18.03 8.12
N LYS A 93 -27.68 17.86 8.13
CA LYS A 93 -26.71 18.94 8.12
C LYS A 93 -25.54 18.56 7.23
N ILE A 94 -25.11 19.47 6.36
CA ILE A 94 -23.89 19.33 5.56
C ILE A 94 -22.98 20.51 5.87
N GLU A 95 -21.75 20.20 6.27
CA GLU A 95 -20.68 21.15 6.48
C GLU A 95 -19.57 20.87 5.46
N ILE A 96 -19.16 21.89 4.70
CA ILE A 96 -18.01 21.81 3.80
C ILE A 96 -16.75 22.12 4.61
N LEU A 97 -15.88 21.13 4.77
CA LEU A 97 -14.62 21.27 5.50
C LEU A 97 -13.50 21.84 4.61
N GLY A 98 -13.63 21.66 3.30
CA GLY A 98 -12.65 22.12 2.32
C GLY A 98 -13.15 21.86 0.91
N ILE A 99 -13.11 22.92 0.09
CA ILE A 99 -13.56 22.90 -1.31
C ILE A 99 -12.51 22.24 -2.21
N ALA A 100 -12.97 21.62 -3.30
CA ALA A 100 -12.11 21.15 -4.38
C ALA A 100 -12.49 21.84 -5.69
N ASP A 101 -11.60 22.67 -6.20
CA ASP A 101 -11.77 23.35 -7.48
C ASP A 101 -11.70 22.33 -8.63
N PRO A 102 -12.79 22.12 -9.40
CA PRO A 102 -12.81 21.15 -10.50
C PRO A 102 -11.77 21.41 -11.59
N GLU A 103 -11.35 22.66 -11.78
CA GLU A 103 -10.36 23.00 -12.80
C GLU A 103 -8.93 22.68 -12.33
N LYS A 104 -8.69 22.71 -11.02
CA LYS A 104 -7.37 22.45 -10.42
C LYS A 104 -7.19 21.03 -9.91
N PHE A 105 -8.27 20.33 -9.59
CA PHE A 105 -8.19 18.98 -9.04
C PHE A 105 -7.92 17.94 -10.16
N PRO A 106 -6.74 17.29 -10.20
CA PRO A 106 -6.36 16.45 -11.34
C PRO A 106 -7.12 15.10 -11.37
N ILE A 107 -7.51 14.57 -10.21
CA ILE A 107 -8.16 13.26 -10.08
C ILE A 107 -9.68 13.39 -10.31
N GLN A 108 -10.05 13.77 -11.53
CA GLN A 108 -11.45 13.83 -11.96
C GLN A 108 -12.09 12.43 -11.97
N PRO A 109 -13.43 12.30 -11.87
CA PRO A 109 -14.15 11.03 -11.82
C PRO A 109 -14.23 10.35 -13.21
N LYS A 110 -13.07 10.13 -13.82
CA LYS A 110 -12.85 9.45 -15.09
C LYS A 110 -11.71 8.45 -14.95
N LYS A 111 -11.55 7.57 -15.94
CA LYS A 111 -10.40 6.66 -15.99
C LYS A 111 -9.12 7.47 -16.21
N HIS A 112 -8.10 7.18 -15.41
CA HIS A 112 -6.74 7.71 -15.56
C HIS A 112 -5.77 6.58 -15.85
N THR A 113 -4.70 6.86 -16.59
CA THR A 113 -3.60 5.90 -16.80
C THR A 113 -2.79 5.73 -15.52
N LEU A 114 -2.04 4.61 -15.41
CA LEU A 114 -1.18 4.41 -14.24
C LEU A 114 0.00 5.41 -14.25
N GLU A 115 0.46 5.81 -15.44
CA GLU A 115 1.51 6.81 -15.66
C GLU A 115 1.09 8.17 -15.08
N PHE A 116 -0.11 8.66 -15.44
CA PHE A 116 -0.65 9.90 -14.89
C PHE A 116 -0.77 9.87 -13.36
N LEU A 117 -1.16 8.71 -12.80
CA LEU A 117 -1.24 8.53 -11.35
C LEU A 117 0.14 8.44 -10.68
N ARG A 118 1.20 8.03 -11.39
CA ARG A 118 2.59 8.10 -10.89
C ARG A 118 3.06 9.55 -10.84
N GLU A 119 2.76 10.36 -11.86
CA GLU A 119 3.06 11.81 -11.85
C GLU A 119 2.31 12.55 -10.73
N ASN A 120 1.11 12.07 -10.37
CA ASN A 120 0.28 12.60 -9.29
C ASN A 120 0.34 11.73 -8.02
N ALA A 121 1.53 11.21 -7.67
CA ALA A 121 1.70 10.25 -6.58
C ALA A 121 1.13 10.72 -5.23
N HIS A 122 1.23 12.01 -4.93
CA HIS A 122 0.68 12.60 -3.70
C HIS A 122 -0.86 12.56 -3.62
N LEU A 123 -1.57 12.42 -4.74
CA LEU A 123 -3.03 12.34 -4.81
C LEU A 123 -3.57 10.95 -5.13
N ARG A 124 -2.77 10.05 -5.71
CA ARG A 124 -3.25 8.73 -6.16
C ARG A 124 -3.87 7.89 -5.05
N PHE A 125 -3.48 8.09 -3.79
CA PHE A 125 -4.10 7.48 -2.61
C PHE A 125 -5.62 7.72 -2.53
N ARG A 126 -6.09 8.79 -3.17
CA ARG A 126 -7.52 9.12 -3.36
C ARG A 126 -8.10 8.45 -4.60
N THR A 127 -7.62 7.29 -5.03
CA THR A 127 -8.25 6.50 -6.11
C THR A 127 -8.62 5.12 -5.57
N ASN A 128 -9.57 4.43 -6.22
CA ASN A 128 -9.96 3.08 -5.81
C ASN A 128 -8.78 2.11 -5.91
N THR A 129 -8.04 2.16 -7.02
CA THR A 129 -6.88 1.29 -7.26
C THR A 129 -5.83 1.41 -6.18
N PHE A 130 -5.32 2.62 -5.93
CA PHE A 130 -4.26 2.76 -4.93
C PHE A 130 -4.79 2.65 -3.50
N GLY A 131 -6.05 3.02 -3.24
CA GLY A 131 -6.69 2.72 -1.96
C GLY A 131 -6.66 1.22 -1.64
N ALA A 132 -7.05 0.38 -2.61
CA ALA A 132 -7.00 -1.08 -2.46
C ALA A 132 -5.56 -1.59 -2.30
N VAL A 133 -4.63 -1.16 -3.16
CA VAL A 133 -3.21 -1.56 -3.09
C VAL A 133 -2.60 -1.22 -1.71
N PHE A 134 -2.83 -0.02 -1.19
CA PHE A 134 -2.24 0.38 0.09
C PHE A 134 -2.92 -0.26 1.31
N ARG A 135 -4.23 -0.54 1.26
CA ARG A 135 -4.89 -1.32 2.32
C ARG A 135 -4.39 -2.76 2.36
N ILE A 136 -4.20 -3.40 1.20
CA ILE A 136 -3.60 -4.74 1.11
C ILE A 136 -2.14 -4.71 1.58
N ARG A 137 -1.34 -3.72 1.16
CA ARG A 137 0.05 -3.56 1.63
C ARG A 137 0.11 -3.42 3.15
N ASN A 138 -0.79 -2.66 3.76
CA ASN A 138 -0.91 -2.56 5.22
C ASN A 138 -1.26 -3.91 5.86
N ALA A 139 -2.23 -4.64 5.30
CA ALA A 139 -2.61 -5.95 5.81
C ALA A 139 -1.45 -6.95 5.75
N LEU A 140 -0.69 -6.95 4.64
CA LEU A 140 0.52 -7.76 4.50
C LEU A 140 1.59 -7.37 5.52
N ALA A 141 1.89 -6.08 5.69
CA ALA A 141 2.87 -5.63 6.68
C ALA A 141 2.51 -6.11 8.10
N PHE A 142 1.23 -6.00 8.48
CA PHE A 142 0.76 -6.53 9.76
C PHE A 142 0.86 -8.06 9.82
N ALA A 143 0.49 -8.77 8.75
CA ALA A 143 0.55 -10.23 8.69
C ALA A 143 1.99 -10.76 8.82
N ILE A 144 2.97 -10.06 8.24
CA ILE A 144 4.39 -10.36 8.37
C ILE A 144 4.80 -10.32 9.84
N HIS A 145 4.54 -9.21 10.53
CA HIS A 145 4.85 -9.10 11.96
C HIS A 145 4.12 -10.15 12.79
N LYS A 146 2.83 -10.41 12.50
CA LYS A 146 2.04 -11.43 13.18
C LYS A 146 2.64 -12.83 13.01
N TYR A 147 3.00 -13.21 11.79
CA TYR A 147 3.58 -14.52 11.47
C TYR A 147 4.84 -14.80 12.29
N PHE A 148 5.81 -13.88 12.22
CA PHE A 148 7.08 -14.04 12.91
C PHE A 148 6.91 -13.99 14.42
N ASN A 149 6.08 -13.08 14.94
CA ASN A 149 5.81 -12.99 16.37
C ASN A 149 5.13 -14.26 16.93
N GLU A 150 4.16 -14.83 16.21
CA GLU A 150 3.48 -16.07 16.63
C GLU A 150 4.40 -17.29 16.60
N LYS A 151 5.45 -17.26 15.77
CA LYS A 151 6.52 -18.27 15.75
C LYS A 151 7.61 -18.06 16.80
N GLY A 152 7.65 -16.91 17.48
CA GLY A 152 8.66 -16.61 18.50
C GLY A 152 9.89 -15.85 17.99
N PHE A 153 9.88 -15.39 16.74
CA PHE A 153 10.98 -14.60 16.16
C PHE A 153 11.03 -13.19 16.78
N TYR A 154 12.23 -12.65 16.91
CA TYR A 154 12.46 -11.28 17.36
C TYR A 154 12.60 -10.30 16.19
N TYR A 155 11.84 -9.21 16.21
CA TYR A 155 12.00 -8.13 15.24
C TYR A 155 13.29 -7.34 15.54
N LEU A 156 14.25 -7.38 14.62
CA LEU A 156 15.54 -6.72 14.76
C LEU A 156 15.65 -5.51 13.83
N HIS A 157 15.92 -4.35 14.41
CA HIS A 157 16.24 -3.13 13.67
C HIS A 157 17.74 -3.11 13.35
N THR A 158 18.09 -3.45 12.12
CA THR A 158 19.46 -3.38 11.59
C THR A 158 19.82 -1.96 11.12
N PRO A 159 21.11 -1.58 11.12
CA PRO A 159 21.54 -0.25 10.73
C PRO A 159 21.32 0.01 9.23
N ILE A 160 20.87 1.22 8.89
CA ILE A 160 20.67 1.64 7.50
C ILE A 160 21.93 2.28 6.91
N ILE A 161 22.64 3.07 7.70
CA ILE A 161 23.94 3.63 7.31
C ILE A 161 25.01 2.60 7.64
N THR A 162 25.78 2.20 6.63
CA THR A 162 26.78 1.15 6.76
C THR A 162 28.10 1.53 6.08
N ALA A 163 29.19 0.93 6.55
CA ALA A 163 30.49 0.95 5.88
C ALA A 163 30.79 -0.38 5.17
N SER A 164 29.86 -1.34 5.24
CA SER A 164 29.97 -2.68 4.67
C SER A 164 29.09 -2.81 3.43
N ASP A 165 29.55 -3.59 2.46
CA ASP A 165 28.72 -4.05 1.34
C ASP A 165 28.33 -5.51 1.60
N ALA A 166 27.06 -5.74 1.96
CA ALA A 166 26.57 -7.06 2.36
C ALA A 166 26.39 -8.02 1.18
N GLU A 167 25.98 -7.52 0.01
CA GLU A 167 25.68 -8.37 -1.15
C GLU A 167 26.84 -8.42 -2.15
N GLY A 168 27.87 -7.58 -1.99
CA GLY A 168 28.95 -7.42 -2.97
C GLY A 168 28.44 -7.00 -4.35
N ALA A 169 27.21 -6.49 -4.40
CA ALA A 169 26.35 -6.52 -5.58
C ALA A 169 26.39 -5.22 -6.41
N GLY A 170 27.13 -4.19 -5.99
CA GLY A 170 27.46 -3.08 -6.88
C GLY A 170 27.37 -1.69 -6.25
N GLN A 171 26.74 -0.78 -6.99
CA GLN A 171 26.72 0.65 -6.66
C GLN A 171 25.80 0.92 -5.46
N MET A 172 26.36 1.45 -4.38
CA MET A 172 25.63 1.89 -3.19
C MET A 172 25.49 3.41 -3.16
N PHE A 173 24.44 3.94 -2.51
CA PHE A 173 24.30 5.37 -2.31
C PHE A 173 25.20 5.84 -1.17
N ARG A 174 26.13 6.75 -1.46
CA ARG A 174 26.99 7.37 -0.45
C ARG A 174 26.19 8.28 0.48
N VAL A 175 26.41 8.14 1.78
CA VAL A 175 25.91 9.03 2.83
C VAL A 175 27.10 9.80 3.38
N THR A 176 27.10 11.12 3.23
CA THR A 176 28.20 12.01 3.63
C THR A 176 27.67 13.38 4.03
N VAL A 177 28.36 14.05 4.95
CA VAL A 177 28.10 15.47 5.27
C VAL A 177 29.17 16.41 4.69
N LEU A 178 30.14 15.86 3.95
CA LEU A 178 31.19 16.65 3.32
C LEU A 178 30.61 17.55 2.22
N ASP A 179 31.21 18.73 2.05
CA ASP A 179 30.86 19.63 0.96
C ASP A 179 31.18 18.96 -0.39
N PRO A 180 30.22 18.82 -1.31
CA PRO A 180 30.44 18.17 -2.61
C PRO A 180 31.34 18.97 -3.56
N LEU A 181 31.50 20.28 -3.34
CA LEU A 181 32.35 21.16 -4.14
C LEU A 181 33.73 21.38 -3.50
N HIS A 182 33.79 21.42 -2.16
CA HIS A 182 35.02 21.70 -1.41
C HIS A 182 35.22 20.70 -0.25
N PRO A 183 35.36 19.39 -0.51
CA PRO A 183 35.61 18.42 0.54
C PRO A 183 37.00 18.67 1.17
N PRO A 184 37.19 18.35 2.46
CA PRO A 184 38.53 18.36 3.03
C PRO A 184 39.39 17.32 2.31
N LEU A 185 40.63 17.67 2.02
CA LEU A 185 41.60 16.80 1.34
C LEU A 185 42.74 16.42 2.27
N LYS A 186 43.31 15.24 2.04
CA LYS A 186 44.58 14.81 2.60
C LYS A 186 45.74 15.43 1.80
N GLU A 187 46.97 15.27 2.31
CA GLU A 187 48.18 15.79 1.64
C GLU A 187 48.40 15.18 0.24
N ASP A 188 47.88 13.97 0.00
CA ASP A 188 47.93 13.28 -1.29
C ASP A 188 46.86 13.76 -2.30
N GLY A 189 46.00 14.70 -1.89
CA GLY A 189 44.92 15.26 -2.72
C GLY A 189 43.62 14.43 -2.72
N ASN A 190 43.57 13.28 -2.04
CA ASN A 190 42.35 12.50 -1.91
C ASN A 190 41.41 13.11 -0.86
N ILE A 191 40.11 12.80 -0.95
CA ILE A 191 39.12 13.22 0.06
C ILE A 191 39.48 12.62 1.42
N ASP A 192 39.52 13.48 2.43
CA ASP A 192 39.79 13.14 3.81
C ASP A 192 38.52 12.66 4.53
N TYR A 193 38.14 11.40 4.30
CA TYR A 193 36.95 10.80 4.93
C TYR A 193 37.07 10.63 6.45
N ASP A 194 38.26 10.79 7.04
CA ASP A 194 38.43 10.81 8.49
C ASP A 194 37.74 12.04 9.11
N LYS A 195 37.47 13.07 8.27
CA LYS A 195 36.70 14.28 8.63
C LYS A 195 35.21 14.21 8.25
N ASP A 196 34.75 13.10 7.65
CA ASP A 196 33.31 12.88 7.47
C ASP A 196 32.66 12.52 8.82
N PHE A 197 31.33 12.53 8.88
CA PHE A 197 30.58 12.36 10.12
C PHE A 197 30.92 11.07 10.90
N PHE A 198 31.12 9.97 10.18
CA PHE A 198 31.43 8.66 10.78
C PHE A 198 32.94 8.34 10.80
N GLY A 199 33.79 9.29 10.41
CA GLY A 199 35.25 9.12 10.33
C GLY A 199 35.69 8.03 9.33
N LYS A 200 34.82 7.65 8.39
CA LYS A 200 35.07 6.71 7.30
C LYS A 200 33.99 6.86 6.23
N PRO A 201 34.20 6.36 4.99
CA PRO A 201 33.16 6.33 3.98
C PRO A 201 31.95 5.49 4.43
N THR A 202 30.75 6.03 4.24
CA THR A 202 29.50 5.36 4.57
C THR A 202 28.48 5.42 3.44
N ASN A 203 27.60 4.43 3.40
CA ASN A 203 26.59 4.24 2.37
C ASN A 203 25.24 3.85 2.99
N LEU A 204 24.18 3.89 2.18
CA LEU A 204 22.91 3.26 2.50
C LEU A 204 23.00 1.75 2.21
N THR A 205 22.52 0.94 3.15
CA THR A 205 22.62 -0.51 3.07
C THR A 205 21.80 -1.12 1.94
N VAL A 206 22.34 -2.18 1.34
CA VAL A 206 21.65 -3.05 0.37
C VAL A 206 20.85 -4.14 1.08
N SER A 207 21.26 -4.55 2.29
CA SER A 207 20.68 -5.65 3.07
C SER A 207 21.09 -5.54 4.55
N GLY A 208 20.22 -5.98 5.47
CA GLY A 208 20.54 -6.10 6.89
C GLY A 208 21.04 -7.48 7.31
N GLN A 209 21.29 -8.38 6.35
CA GLN A 209 21.57 -9.80 6.59
C GLN A 209 22.78 -10.02 7.53
N LEU A 210 23.91 -9.36 7.28
CA LEU A 210 25.13 -9.57 8.07
C LEU A 210 24.94 -9.21 9.54
N GLU A 211 24.23 -8.11 9.83
CA GLU A 211 23.84 -7.76 11.19
C GLU A 211 22.75 -8.69 11.75
N GLY A 212 21.88 -9.21 10.88
CA GLY A 212 20.91 -10.25 11.20
C GLY A 212 21.54 -11.53 11.73
N GLU A 213 22.63 -12.01 11.12
CA GLU A 213 23.38 -13.19 11.55
C GLU A 213 23.91 -13.02 12.99
N LEU A 214 24.44 -11.83 13.33
CA LEU A 214 24.86 -11.51 14.69
C LEU A 214 23.70 -11.58 15.68
N GLY A 215 22.51 -11.12 15.27
CA GLY A 215 21.29 -11.21 16.04
C GLY A 215 20.82 -12.65 16.25
N ALA A 216 20.82 -13.47 15.20
CA ALA A 216 20.40 -14.87 15.26
C ALA A 216 21.30 -15.70 16.19
N LEU A 217 22.62 -15.44 16.20
CA LEU A 217 23.54 -16.11 17.13
C LEU A 217 23.25 -15.80 18.62
N ALA A 218 22.56 -14.70 18.91
CA ALA A 218 22.21 -14.30 20.28
C ALA A 218 20.75 -14.62 20.65
N LEU A 219 19.83 -14.51 19.70
CA LEU A 219 18.37 -14.58 19.91
C LEU A 219 17.73 -15.82 19.32
N GLY A 220 18.50 -16.67 18.63
CA GLY A 220 18.01 -17.86 17.93
C GLY A 220 17.39 -17.50 16.58
N GLU A 221 16.25 -16.81 16.61
CA GLU A 221 15.46 -16.50 15.42
C GLU A 221 15.10 -15.01 15.39
N ILE A 222 15.52 -14.31 14.34
CA ILE A 222 15.25 -12.89 14.14
C ILE A 222 14.62 -12.65 12.77
N TYR A 223 14.03 -11.48 12.59
CA TYR A 223 13.75 -10.95 11.26
C TYR A 223 13.95 -9.45 11.22
N THR A 224 14.44 -8.96 10.09
CA THR A 224 14.42 -7.54 9.75
C THR A 224 13.13 -7.21 8.99
N PHE A 225 12.74 -5.95 9.05
CA PHE A 225 11.72 -5.37 8.19
C PHE A 225 12.05 -3.88 8.09
N GLY A 226 12.76 -3.51 7.04
CA GLY A 226 13.34 -2.17 6.89
C GLY A 226 13.57 -1.78 5.43
N PRO A 227 13.86 -0.49 5.18
CA PRO A 227 14.20 -0.02 3.84
C PRO A 227 15.60 -0.47 3.45
N THR A 228 15.79 -0.79 2.16
CA THR A 228 17.10 -1.03 1.55
C THR A 228 17.20 -0.31 0.21
N PHE A 229 18.43 -0.15 -0.27
CA PHE A 229 18.74 0.77 -1.36
C PHE A 229 19.68 0.13 -2.37
N ARG A 230 19.43 0.36 -3.67
CA ARG A 230 20.31 -0.06 -4.77
C ARG A 230 20.53 1.10 -5.72
N ALA A 231 21.79 1.48 -5.97
CA ALA A 231 22.13 2.62 -6.82
C ALA A 231 22.42 2.23 -8.29
N GLU A 232 22.07 1.00 -8.69
CA GLU A 232 22.18 0.56 -10.07
C GLU A 232 21.36 1.47 -11.00
N ASN A 233 21.96 1.90 -12.11
CA ASN A 233 21.26 2.66 -13.15
C ASN A 233 20.34 1.76 -13.99
N SER A 234 19.27 1.27 -13.37
CA SER A 234 18.32 0.32 -13.95
C SER A 234 16.91 0.91 -13.98
N ASN A 235 16.47 1.37 -15.16
CA ASN A 235 15.11 1.87 -15.36
C ASN A 235 14.22 0.79 -16.01
N THR A 236 13.65 -0.07 -15.18
CA THR A 236 12.73 -1.13 -15.62
C THR A 236 11.42 -1.05 -14.85
N THR A 237 10.41 -1.81 -15.27
CA THR A 237 9.09 -1.83 -14.61
C THR A 237 9.07 -2.51 -13.23
N ARG A 238 10.18 -3.14 -12.81
CA ARG A 238 10.27 -3.96 -11.59
C ARG A 238 11.36 -3.54 -10.60
N HIS A 239 12.25 -2.64 -10.99
CA HIS A 239 13.36 -2.18 -10.12
C HIS A 239 13.00 -0.86 -9.44
N LEU A 240 13.38 -0.73 -8.17
CA LEU A 240 13.28 0.49 -7.37
C LEU A 240 14.65 0.75 -6.73
N ALA A 241 15.04 2.02 -6.64
CA ALA A 241 16.26 2.43 -5.94
C ALA A 241 16.10 2.38 -4.42
N GLU A 242 14.86 2.48 -3.91
CA GLU A 242 14.47 2.33 -2.52
C GLU A 242 13.29 1.35 -2.44
N PHE A 243 13.44 0.30 -1.65
CA PHE A 243 12.40 -0.70 -1.42
C PHE A 243 12.50 -1.23 0.01
N TRP A 244 11.59 -2.13 0.40
CA TRP A 244 11.55 -2.69 1.74
C TRP A 244 11.85 -4.18 1.66
N MET A 245 12.78 -4.65 2.49
CA MET A 245 13.08 -6.07 2.63
C MET A 245 12.60 -6.59 3.97
N ILE A 246 12.32 -7.88 3.97
CA ILE A 246 11.98 -8.67 5.14
C ILE A 246 12.94 -9.83 5.14
N GLU A 247 13.86 -9.85 6.10
CA GLU A 247 15.02 -10.74 6.10
C GLU A 247 15.02 -11.55 7.41
N PRO A 248 14.39 -12.73 7.44
CA PRO A 248 14.48 -13.63 8.58
C PRO A 248 15.84 -14.34 8.60
N GLU A 249 16.41 -14.49 9.79
CA GLU A 249 17.67 -15.21 10.02
C GLU A 249 17.52 -16.14 11.23
N MET A 250 17.93 -17.40 11.07
CA MET A 250 17.63 -18.48 12.03
C MET A 250 18.89 -19.29 12.35
N ALA A 251 19.27 -19.33 13.62
CA ALA A 251 20.31 -20.22 14.10
C ALA A 251 19.85 -21.69 13.96
N PHE A 252 20.80 -22.56 13.60
CA PHE A 252 20.60 -24.02 13.47
C PHE A 252 19.73 -24.48 12.29
N TYR A 253 19.27 -23.58 11.43
CA TYR A 253 18.57 -23.95 10.18
C TYR A 253 19.56 -24.38 9.10
N ASP A 254 19.20 -25.40 8.33
CA ASP A 254 19.83 -25.69 7.05
C ASP A 254 19.02 -25.13 5.85
N LEU A 255 19.48 -25.42 4.63
CA LEU A 255 18.81 -24.93 3.42
C LEU A 255 17.38 -25.49 3.25
N ASN A 256 17.11 -26.72 3.68
CA ASN A 256 15.77 -27.30 3.62
C ASN A 256 14.84 -26.60 4.59
N ASP A 257 15.29 -26.36 5.82
CA ASP A 257 14.53 -25.62 6.82
C ASP A 257 14.20 -24.21 6.33
N ASN A 258 15.16 -23.53 5.69
CA ASN A 258 14.95 -22.22 5.10
C ASN A 258 13.91 -22.25 3.96
N MET A 259 13.96 -23.25 3.08
CA MET A 259 12.96 -23.44 2.03
C MET A 259 11.56 -23.75 2.58
N ASP A 260 11.49 -24.54 3.66
CA ASP A 260 10.22 -24.84 4.36
C ASP A 260 9.62 -23.56 4.96
N LEU A 261 10.43 -22.75 5.66
CA LEU A 261 9.98 -21.46 6.22
C LEU A 261 9.53 -20.50 5.13
N ALA A 262 10.26 -20.40 4.02
CA ALA A 262 9.93 -19.49 2.91
C ALA A 262 8.60 -19.88 2.24
N GLU A 263 8.38 -21.17 1.96
CA GLU A 263 7.12 -21.67 1.41
C GLU A 263 5.96 -21.41 2.38
N GLU A 264 6.14 -21.73 3.66
CA GLU A 264 5.11 -21.52 4.68
C GLU A 264 4.77 -20.04 4.84
N PHE A 265 5.78 -19.17 4.88
CA PHE A 265 5.61 -17.73 5.04
C PHE A 265 4.80 -17.12 3.90
N VAL A 266 5.16 -17.43 2.65
CA VAL A 266 4.44 -16.93 1.47
C VAL A 266 2.98 -17.40 1.49
N LYS A 267 2.76 -18.69 1.80
CA LYS A 267 1.40 -19.25 1.89
C LYS A 267 0.57 -18.60 2.99
N TYR A 268 1.18 -18.38 4.17
CA TYR A 268 0.52 -17.69 5.27
C TYR A 268 0.07 -16.28 4.87
N LEU A 269 0.93 -15.50 4.20
CA LEU A 269 0.59 -14.15 3.76
C LEU A 269 -0.53 -14.13 2.74
N ILE A 270 -0.53 -15.10 1.80
CA ILE A 270 -1.60 -15.25 0.81
C ILE A 270 -2.93 -15.59 1.50
N ALA A 271 -2.94 -16.57 2.40
CA ALA A 271 -4.13 -16.92 3.17
C ALA A 271 -4.65 -15.70 3.95
N TYR A 272 -3.75 -14.96 4.61
CA TYR A 272 -4.12 -13.77 5.38
C TYR A 272 -4.82 -12.72 4.53
N VAL A 273 -4.33 -12.40 3.33
CA VAL A 273 -4.99 -11.40 2.46
C VAL A 273 -6.30 -11.90 1.89
N LEU A 274 -6.42 -13.18 1.53
CA LEU A 274 -7.67 -13.78 1.08
C LEU A 274 -8.77 -13.69 2.15
N ASP A 275 -8.40 -13.83 3.43
CA ASP A 275 -9.35 -13.73 4.54
C ASP A 275 -9.69 -12.28 4.91
N ASN A 276 -8.70 -11.38 4.87
CA ASN A 276 -8.82 -10.04 5.47
C ASN A 276 -9.00 -8.90 4.45
N CYS A 277 -8.84 -9.15 3.15
CA CYS A 277 -8.85 -8.11 2.11
C CYS A 277 -9.80 -8.41 0.94
N LYS A 278 -10.85 -9.21 1.16
CA LYS A 278 -11.79 -9.69 0.13
C LYS A 278 -12.28 -8.60 -0.82
N ASP A 279 -12.79 -7.48 -0.29
CA ASP A 279 -13.35 -6.39 -1.11
C ASP A 279 -12.29 -5.72 -2.01
N ASP A 280 -11.08 -5.52 -1.46
CA ASP A 280 -9.97 -4.91 -2.18
C ASP A 280 -9.38 -5.87 -3.23
N LEU A 281 -9.26 -7.15 -2.89
CA LEU A 281 -8.81 -8.20 -3.80
C LEU A 281 -9.79 -8.40 -4.94
N GLN A 282 -11.10 -8.44 -4.66
CA GLN A 282 -12.13 -8.57 -5.67
C GLN A 282 -12.06 -7.44 -6.69
N PHE A 283 -11.94 -6.19 -6.23
CA PHE A 283 -11.76 -5.05 -7.13
C PHE A 283 -10.49 -5.16 -7.99
N LEU A 284 -9.36 -5.60 -7.41
CA LEU A 284 -8.12 -5.76 -8.16
C LEU A 284 -8.17 -6.93 -9.14
N ALA A 285 -8.87 -8.02 -8.80
CA ALA A 285 -9.12 -9.17 -9.68
C ALA A 285 -9.95 -8.74 -10.88
N GLU A 286 -11.05 -8.01 -10.67
CA GLU A 286 -11.86 -7.43 -11.75
C GLU A 286 -11.05 -6.46 -12.62
N ARG A 287 -10.21 -5.62 -12.01
CA ARG A 287 -9.32 -4.71 -12.74
C ARG A 287 -8.34 -5.48 -13.63
N LEU A 288 -7.71 -6.53 -13.10
CA LEU A 288 -6.78 -7.37 -13.84
C LEU A 288 -7.52 -8.08 -14.99
N ALA A 289 -8.67 -8.70 -14.73
CA ALA A 289 -9.47 -9.36 -15.76
C ALA A 289 -9.84 -8.41 -16.91
N GLN A 290 -10.18 -7.14 -16.62
CA GLN A 290 -10.42 -6.12 -17.65
C GLN A 290 -9.16 -5.77 -18.46
N GLU A 291 -8.00 -5.74 -17.83
CA GLU A 291 -6.72 -5.48 -18.49
C GLU A 291 -6.34 -6.64 -19.42
N GLU A 292 -6.48 -7.88 -18.95
CA GLU A 292 -6.18 -9.11 -19.69
C GLU A 292 -7.12 -9.34 -20.88
N ARG A 293 -8.38 -8.88 -20.82
CA ARG A 293 -9.32 -8.96 -21.97
C ARG A 293 -8.80 -8.28 -23.23
N ASN A 294 -7.97 -7.25 -23.08
CA ASN A 294 -7.41 -6.50 -24.20
C ASN A 294 -6.12 -7.15 -24.75
N LYS A 295 -5.61 -8.21 -24.12
CA LYS A 295 -4.40 -8.92 -24.56
C LYS A 295 -4.73 -10.14 -25.44
N PRO A 296 -3.81 -10.53 -26.35
CA PRO A 296 -3.86 -11.80 -27.06
C PRO A 296 -4.01 -13.00 -26.11
N LYS A 297 -4.75 -14.04 -26.50
CA LYS A 297 -5.10 -15.17 -25.61
C LYS A 297 -3.87 -15.88 -25.02
N ASN A 298 -2.78 -15.96 -25.78
CA ASN A 298 -1.50 -16.55 -25.37
C ASN A 298 -0.70 -15.70 -24.38
N GLU A 299 -1.06 -14.42 -24.20
CA GLU A 299 -0.42 -13.50 -23.25
C GLU A 299 -1.25 -13.28 -21.99
N ARG A 300 -2.43 -13.93 -21.91
CA ARG A 300 -3.34 -13.74 -20.79
C ARG A 300 -2.84 -14.45 -19.54
N SER A 301 -2.88 -13.72 -18.44
CA SER A 301 -2.66 -14.22 -17.09
C SER A 301 -3.90 -14.96 -16.56
N MET A 302 -3.68 -15.94 -15.67
CA MET A 302 -4.71 -16.49 -14.78
C MET A 302 -5.41 -15.38 -13.97
N ASP A 303 -6.67 -15.60 -13.57
CA ASP A 303 -7.36 -14.70 -12.65
C ASP A 303 -6.55 -14.49 -11.35
N LEU A 304 -6.68 -13.30 -10.74
CA LEU A 304 -5.89 -12.96 -9.56
C LEU A 304 -6.20 -13.89 -8.38
N ASN A 305 -7.47 -14.15 -8.09
CA ASN A 305 -7.87 -14.96 -6.94
C ASN A 305 -7.51 -16.42 -7.19
N GLU A 306 -7.78 -16.93 -8.39
CA GLU A 306 -7.37 -18.29 -8.80
C GLU A 306 -5.86 -18.48 -8.66
N LYS A 307 -5.06 -17.47 -9.04
CA LYS A 307 -3.60 -17.53 -8.93
C LYS A 307 -3.13 -17.58 -7.48
N LEU A 308 -3.75 -16.78 -6.61
CA LEU A 308 -3.44 -16.79 -5.18
C LEU A 308 -3.82 -18.15 -4.56
N GLU A 309 -5.00 -18.67 -4.85
CA GLU A 309 -5.44 -19.99 -4.40
C GLU A 309 -4.55 -21.12 -4.97
N PHE A 310 -4.11 -21.01 -6.22
CA PHE A 310 -3.19 -21.97 -6.83
C PHE A 310 -1.86 -22.02 -6.08
N VAL A 311 -1.25 -20.88 -5.77
CA VAL A 311 -0.01 -20.81 -4.99
C VAL A 311 -0.22 -21.35 -3.57
N LEU A 312 -1.35 -21.03 -2.94
CA LEU A 312 -1.68 -21.49 -1.59
C LEU A 312 -1.81 -23.02 -1.52
N ASN A 313 -2.47 -23.63 -2.50
CA ASN A 313 -2.81 -25.06 -2.48
C ASN A 313 -1.73 -25.95 -3.14
N SER A 314 -0.80 -25.38 -3.89
CA SER A 314 0.27 -26.14 -4.55
C SER A 314 1.50 -26.25 -3.66
N LYS A 315 2.14 -27.42 -3.64
CA LYS A 315 3.49 -27.55 -3.03
C LYS A 315 4.53 -26.90 -3.93
N PHE A 316 5.46 -26.15 -3.36
CA PHE A 316 6.53 -25.53 -4.15
C PHE A 316 7.50 -26.61 -4.62
N ILE A 317 7.77 -26.62 -5.93
CA ILE A 317 8.70 -27.57 -6.52
C ILE A 317 10.12 -27.11 -6.21
N ARG A 318 10.91 -27.98 -5.58
CA ARG A 318 12.33 -27.77 -5.33
C ARG A 318 13.12 -28.45 -6.44
N ILE A 319 13.82 -27.65 -7.25
CA ILE A 319 14.76 -28.15 -8.27
C ILE A 319 16.14 -27.55 -8.01
N THR A 320 17.17 -28.29 -8.37
CA THR A 320 18.53 -27.74 -8.37
C THR A 320 18.69 -26.76 -9.52
N TYR A 321 19.69 -25.88 -9.41
CA TYR A 321 20.08 -25.01 -10.52
C TYR A 321 20.37 -25.80 -11.80
N THR A 322 21.08 -26.94 -11.69
CA THR A 322 21.39 -27.79 -12.85
C THR A 322 20.14 -28.31 -13.54
N GLN A 323 19.15 -28.80 -12.77
CA GLN A 323 17.88 -29.25 -13.33
C GLN A 323 17.12 -28.12 -14.02
N ALA A 324 17.19 -26.90 -13.50
CA ALA A 324 16.55 -25.74 -14.12
C ALA A 324 17.18 -25.36 -15.47
N ILE A 325 18.49 -25.56 -15.65
CA ILE A 325 19.19 -25.32 -16.93
C ILE A 325 18.82 -26.36 -17.98
N ASP A 326 18.48 -27.58 -17.56
CA ASP A 326 18.12 -28.67 -18.48
C ASP A 326 16.68 -28.56 -19.04
N ILE A 327 15.83 -27.69 -18.48
CA ILE A 327 14.42 -27.44 -18.89
C ILE A 327 14.35 -26.35 -19.95
#